data_AF-A0A2N8T7V2-F1
#
_entry.id   AF-A0A2N8T7V2-F1
#
_cell.length_a   1.000
_cell.length_b   1.000
_cell.length_c   1.000
_cell.angle_alpha   90.00
_cell.angle_beta   90.00
_cell.angle_gamma   90.00
#
_symmetry.space_group_name_H-M   'P 1'
#
loop_
_entity.id
_entity.type
_entity.pdbx_description
1 polymer ?
#
loop_
_entity_poly.entity_id
_entity_poly.type
_entity_poly.pdbx_seq_one_letter_code
_entity_poly.pdbx_strand_id
1 'polypeptide(L)'
;MEALLILGGLLLLLAGVIWLISQAFATSLLWGLGSLLPPITLAFVFRHWRVARKAMVLSGLGFIPLVVGLSLLANRDADRLAAIFSLRWLPAQVQPELSIGLRGQLNGRTFKPQQGEFINGVLTLREGQGFFARQEVTIRLPEPVEGALRLDVLPDDVGALPEVEIAWLGPEQELPETRRLDRGYTLHLDLLPEPPNRLKGDFHLVLPPQYRTSLNGDVELFSDRLRYRNGQVDRRHDSRDTIAYVVTNYLQRRHASPDVELQSLPAVVLPANELALEVQATVKGQAQAFALQLGKNEQGWYVRGDDYPALPAAQSEPRKTDSVAEPPQVAAAPASGVDRRLRFSMARLLRNPARYEHLRVRAHTERGGVAEGRFAGIDSEGHLIIRRVIQGPGEATYNLTPAEIVLLELMEP
;
A
#
# COMPACT_ATOMS: atom_id res chain seq x y z
N MET A 1 -35.80 21.71 -8.10
CA MET A 1 -36.86 22.44 -7.33
C MET A 1 -36.64 22.32 -5.82
N GLU A 2 -36.45 21.13 -5.25
CA GLU A 2 -36.23 20.95 -3.80
C GLU A 2 -34.99 21.69 -3.27
N ALA A 3 -33.86 21.57 -3.98
CA ALA A 3 -32.64 22.29 -3.62
C ALA A 3 -32.83 23.82 -3.56
N LEU A 4 -33.69 24.38 -4.43
CA LEU A 4 -33.99 25.82 -4.42
C LEU A 4 -34.85 26.22 -3.21
N LEU A 5 -35.78 25.36 -2.77
CA LEU A 5 -36.58 25.58 -1.56
C LEU A 5 -35.71 25.50 -0.29
N ILE A 6 -34.83 24.51 -0.22
CA ILE A 6 -33.86 24.35 0.89
C ILE A 6 -32.91 25.55 0.93
N LEU A 7 -32.29 25.90 -0.21
CA LEU A 7 -31.33 27.01 -0.29
C LEU A 7 -32.00 28.37 -0.04
N GLY A 8 -33.18 28.60 -0.62
CA GLY A 8 -33.95 29.84 -0.40
C GLY A 8 -34.42 29.99 1.04
N GLY A 9 -34.89 28.90 1.66
CA GLY A 9 -35.26 28.88 3.07
C GLY A 9 -34.07 29.16 4.00
N LEU A 10 -32.92 28.54 3.72
CA LEU A 10 -31.67 28.79 4.46
C LEU A 10 -31.21 30.24 4.32
N LEU A 11 -31.26 30.80 3.11
CA LEU A 11 -30.85 32.18 2.85
C LEU A 11 -31.74 33.19 3.58
N LEU A 12 -33.06 32.96 3.61
CA LEU A 12 -34.01 33.78 4.38
C LEU A 12 -33.75 33.70 5.88
N LEU A 13 -33.43 32.50 6.39
CA LEU A 13 -33.07 32.30 7.80
C LEU A 13 -31.79 33.04 8.15
N LEU A 14 -30.75 32.93 7.32
CA LEU A 14 -29.49 33.68 7.48
C LEU A 14 -29.71 35.19 7.41
N ALA A 15 -30.49 35.67 6.44
CA ALA A 15 -30.83 37.10 6.34
C ALA A 15 -31.59 37.60 7.58
N GLY A 16 -32.51 36.80 8.10
CA GLY A 16 -33.21 37.08 9.35
C GLY A 16 -32.28 37.14 10.57
N VAL A 17 -31.34 36.20 10.68
CA VAL A 17 -30.33 36.17 11.76
C VAL A 17 -29.36 37.36 11.65
N ILE A 18 -28.86 37.67 10.45
CA ILE A 18 -27.98 38.83 10.22
C ILE A 18 -28.71 40.13 10.57
N TRP A 19 -29.98 40.25 10.16
CA TRP A 19 -30.79 41.40 10.51
C TRP A 19 -31.00 41.51 12.03
N LEU A 20 -31.23 40.38 12.71
CA LEU A 20 -31.35 40.35 14.16
C LEU A 20 -30.07 40.79 14.89
N ILE A 21 -28.92 40.32 14.44
CA ILE A 21 -27.60 40.71 14.98
C ILE A 21 -27.36 42.20 14.72
N SER A 22 -27.67 42.71 13.52
CA SER A 22 -27.59 44.13 13.21
C SER A 22 -28.46 44.99 14.14
N GLN A 23 -29.68 44.53 14.44
CA GLN A 23 -30.55 45.20 15.41
C GLN A 23 -30.01 45.12 16.84
N ALA A 24 -29.38 44.02 17.22
CA ALA A 24 -28.73 43.89 18.53
C ALA A 24 -27.57 44.87 18.69
N PHE A 25 -26.70 45.02 17.68
CA PHE A 25 -25.65 46.04 17.65
C PHE A 25 -26.20 47.47 17.71
N ALA A 26 -27.32 47.73 17.04
CA ALA A 26 -27.98 49.04 17.08
C ALA A 26 -28.52 49.39 18.49
N THR A 27 -28.85 48.39 19.31
CA THR A 27 -29.27 48.62 20.70
C THR A 27 -28.10 48.74 21.68
N SER A 28 -27.09 47.87 21.59
CA SER A 28 -25.84 48.02 22.35
C SER A 28 -24.73 47.12 21.81
N LEU A 29 -23.47 47.51 22.06
CA LEU A 29 -22.31 46.69 21.71
C LEU A 29 -22.30 45.32 22.42
N LEU A 30 -22.73 45.30 23.69
CA LEU A 30 -22.84 44.09 24.51
C LEU A 30 -23.89 43.11 23.95
N TRP A 31 -25.04 43.62 23.49
CA TRP A 31 -26.06 42.78 22.87
C TRP A 31 -25.64 42.29 21.49
N GLY A 32 -24.96 43.12 20.70
CA GLY A 32 -24.38 42.71 19.42
C GLY A 32 -23.40 41.55 19.57
N LEU A 33 -22.39 41.70 20.43
CA LEU A 33 -21.39 40.64 20.68
C LEU A 33 -22.01 39.41 21.34
N GLY A 34 -22.93 39.61 22.30
CA GLY A 34 -23.68 38.54 22.93
C GLY A 34 -24.53 37.75 21.93
N SER A 35 -25.16 38.41 20.96
CA SER A 35 -25.99 37.79 19.93
C SER A 35 -25.20 36.92 18.92
N LEU A 36 -23.88 36.84 19.03
CA LEU A 36 -23.12 35.85 18.28
C LEU A 36 -23.25 34.44 18.90
N LEU A 37 -23.67 34.37 20.17
CA LEU A 37 -23.86 33.12 20.91
C LEU A 37 -25.37 32.76 20.98
N PRO A 38 -25.77 31.54 20.59
CA PRO A 38 -27.18 31.10 20.57
C PRO A 38 -27.99 31.39 21.85
N PRO A 39 -27.51 31.12 23.08
CA PRO A 39 -28.32 31.36 24.27
C PRO A 39 -28.62 32.85 24.53
N ILE A 40 -27.68 33.75 24.19
CA ILE A 40 -27.85 35.19 24.41
C ILE A 40 -28.71 35.81 23.30
N THR A 41 -28.70 35.27 22.08
CA THR A 41 -29.66 35.67 21.02
C THR A 41 -31.11 35.49 21.46
N LEU A 42 -31.42 34.37 22.12
CA LEU A 42 -32.75 34.11 22.64
C LEU A 42 -33.11 35.11 23.75
N ALA A 43 -32.18 35.39 24.67
CA ALA A 43 -32.39 36.41 25.71
C ALA A 43 -32.66 37.80 25.13
N PHE A 44 -31.95 38.18 24.06
CA PHE A 44 -32.19 39.43 23.32
C PHE A 44 -33.60 39.45 22.70
N VAL A 45 -34.03 38.36 22.07
CA VAL A 45 -35.37 38.24 21.47
C VAL A 45 -36.47 38.41 22.52
N PHE A 46 -36.35 37.74 23.67
CA PHE A 46 -37.34 37.86 24.75
C PHE A 46 -37.37 39.26 25.37
N ARG A 47 -36.20 39.87 25.58
CA ARG A 47 -36.09 41.19 26.23
C ARG A 47 -36.42 42.36 25.28
N HIS A 48 -36.11 42.22 24.00
CA HIS A 48 -36.26 43.25 22.96
C HIS A 48 -37.18 42.79 21.82
N TRP A 49 -38.27 42.10 22.16
CA TRP A 49 -39.25 41.54 21.22
C TRP A 49 -39.76 42.54 20.18
N ARG A 50 -40.05 43.79 20.58
CA ARG A 50 -40.56 44.82 19.67
C ARG A 50 -39.59 45.12 18.51
N VAL A 51 -38.28 45.02 18.77
CA VAL A 51 -37.22 45.22 17.79
C VAL A 51 -36.96 43.93 17.01
N ALA A 52 -36.88 42.79 17.71
CA ALA A 52 -36.57 41.49 17.13
C ALA A 52 -37.68 40.90 16.25
N ARG A 53 -38.95 41.29 16.44
CA ARG A 53 -40.11 40.67 15.75
C ARG A 53 -39.99 40.63 14.23
N LYS A 54 -39.42 41.67 13.61
CA LYS A 54 -39.31 41.76 12.14
C LYS A 54 -38.33 40.73 11.59
N ALA A 55 -37.18 40.62 12.24
CA ALA A 55 -36.16 39.64 11.92
C ALA A 55 -36.62 38.20 12.22
N MET A 56 -37.41 38.01 13.28
CA MET A 56 -38.03 36.73 13.63
C MET A 56 -39.08 36.28 12.61
N VAL A 57 -39.93 37.20 12.14
CA VAL A 57 -40.89 36.88 11.05
C VAL A 57 -40.17 36.49 9.77
N LEU A 58 -39.10 37.19 9.40
CA LEU A 58 -38.29 36.83 8.24
C LEU A 58 -37.62 35.45 8.39
N SER A 59 -37.07 35.16 9.57
CA SER A 59 -36.48 33.85 9.87
C SER A 59 -37.53 32.73 9.85
N GLY A 60 -38.71 32.98 10.41
CA GLY A 60 -39.85 32.05 10.38
C GLY A 60 -40.35 31.78 8.97
N LEU A 61 -40.37 32.80 8.10
CA LEU A 61 -40.71 32.64 6.69
C LEU A 61 -39.70 31.76 5.94
N GLY A 62 -38.42 31.77 6.33
CA GLY A 62 -37.40 30.86 5.81
C GLY A 62 -37.51 29.42 6.32
N PHE A 63 -38.05 29.22 7.53
CA PHE A 63 -38.19 27.90 8.14
C PHE A 63 -39.20 27.01 7.41
N ILE A 64 -40.31 27.59 6.94
CA ILE A 64 -41.36 26.87 6.20
C ILE A 64 -40.85 26.20 4.92
N PRO A 65 -40.25 26.92 3.95
CA PRO A 65 -39.70 26.31 2.73
C PRO A 65 -38.52 25.38 3.01
N LEU A 66 -37.75 25.60 4.09
CA LEU A 66 -36.68 24.71 4.51
C LEU A 66 -37.22 23.34 4.96
N VAL A 67 -38.22 23.32 5.84
CA VAL A 67 -38.86 22.08 6.31
C VAL A 67 -39.55 21.36 5.16
N VAL A 68 -40.31 22.09 4.34
CA VAL A 68 -40.97 21.51 3.16
C VAL A 68 -39.95 20.95 2.17
N GLY A 69 -38.86 21.67 1.91
CA GLY A 69 -37.78 21.21 1.03
C GLY A 69 -37.08 19.96 1.55
N LEU A 70 -36.79 19.90 2.85
CA LEU A 70 -36.20 18.73 3.52
C LEU A 70 -37.15 17.53 3.54
N SER A 71 -38.44 17.73 3.81
CA SER A 71 -39.44 16.66 3.78
C SER A 71 -39.65 16.10 2.38
N LEU A 72 -39.65 16.95 1.35
CA LEU A 72 -39.71 16.50 -0.04
C LEU A 72 -38.46 15.70 -0.43
N LEU A 73 -37.27 16.19 -0.04
CA LEU A 73 -36.01 15.46 -0.24
C LEU A 73 -36.00 14.11 0.49
N ALA A 74 -36.48 14.06 1.75
CA ALA A 74 -36.60 12.82 2.53
C ALA A 74 -37.49 11.79 1.83
N ASN A 75 -38.59 12.26 1.23
CA ASN A 75 -39.57 11.41 0.57
C ASN A 75 -39.08 10.91 -0.81
N ARG A 76 -38.24 11.68 -1.50
CA ARG A 76 -37.70 11.28 -2.81
C ARG A 76 -36.39 10.50 -2.72
N ASP A 77 -35.50 10.91 -1.83
CA ASP A 77 -34.13 10.41 -1.73
C ASP A 77 -33.62 10.53 -0.29
N ALA A 78 -34.04 9.58 0.55
CA ALA A 78 -33.65 9.51 1.96
C ALA A 78 -32.13 9.39 2.15
N ASP A 79 -31.44 8.76 1.19
CA ASP A 79 -29.98 8.57 1.22
C ASP A 79 -29.24 9.89 1.03
N ARG A 80 -29.70 10.77 0.11
CA ARG A 80 -29.15 12.13 -0.02
C ARG A 80 -29.32 12.95 1.25
N LEU A 81 -30.48 12.86 1.90
CA LEU A 81 -30.72 13.56 3.15
C LEU A 81 -29.78 13.05 4.27
N ALA A 82 -29.62 11.74 4.39
CA ALA A 82 -28.66 11.14 5.31
C ALA A 82 -27.23 11.62 5.01
N ALA A 83 -26.82 11.70 3.73
CA ALA A 83 -25.50 12.17 3.33
C ALA A 83 -25.23 13.64 3.72
N ILE A 84 -26.24 14.51 3.63
CA ILE A 84 -26.16 15.92 4.06
C ILE A 84 -25.93 16.01 5.57
N PHE A 85 -26.75 15.32 6.37
CA PHE A 85 -26.65 15.36 7.84
C PHE A 85 -25.41 14.65 8.37
N SER A 86 -24.98 13.56 7.73
CA SER A 86 -23.78 12.82 8.12
C SER A 86 -22.49 13.45 7.59
N LEU A 87 -22.55 14.62 6.95
CA LEU A 87 -21.41 15.30 6.32
C LEU A 87 -20.65 14.41 5.32
N ARG A 88 -21.29 13.39 4.75
CA ARG A 88 -20.65 12.46 3.79
C ARG A 88 -20.36 13.11 2.44
N TRP A 89 -20.94 14.28 2.19
CA TRP A 89 -20.63 15.12 1.03
C TRP A 89 -19.30 15.87 1.17
N LEU A 90 -18.77 16.03 2.40
CA LEU A 90 -17.38 16.44 2.55
C LEU A 90 -16.51 15.26 2.10
N PRO A 91 -15.52 15.47 1.21
CA PRO A 91 -14.53 14.44 0.96
C PRO A 91 -13.86 14.15 2.30
N ALA A 92 -14.09 12.95 2.84
CA ALA A 92 -13.37 12.50 4.02
C ALA A 92 -11.88 12.69 3.69
N GLN A 93 -11.17 13.43 4.53
CA GLN A 93 -9.73 13.60 4.40
C GLN A 93 -9.11 12.26 4.83
N VAL A 94 -9.23 11.25 3.95
CA VAL A 94 -8.63 9.94 4.14
C VAL A 94 -7.14 10.19 4.13
N GLN A 95 -6.50 10.03 5.30
CA GLN A 95 -5.05 10.05 5.37
C GLN A 95 -4.54 8.98 4.40
N PRO A 96 -3.59 9.32 3.51
CA PRO A 96 -3.05 8.34 2.58
C PRO A 96 -2.46 7.19 3.40
N GLU A 97 -2.89 5.97 3.11
CA GLU A 97 -2.46 4.77 3.83
C GLU A 97 -0.99 4.42 3.54
N LEU A 98 -0.48 4.92 2.41
CA LEU A 98 0.88 4.77 1.91
C LEU A 98 1.62 6.10 1.99
N SER A 99 2.87 6.07 2.42
CA SER A 99 3.77 7.22 2.44
C SER A 99 4.46 7.35 1.09
N ILE A 100 3.78 7.94 0.10
CA ILE A 100 4.35 8.13 -1.23
C ILE A 100 4.99 9.53 -1.32
N GLY A 101 6.33 9.56 -1.37
CA GLY A 101 7.16 10.75 -1.48
C GLY A 101 7.44 11.17 -2.92
N LEU A 102 6.73 10.60 -3.89
CA LEU A 102 6.95 10.80 -5.31
C LEU A 102 6.66 12.25 -5.75
N ARG A 103 7.56 12.80 -6.55
CA ARG A 103 7.46 14.15 -7.14
C ARG A 103 7.67 14.06 -8.64
N GLY A 104 7.18 15.08 -9.35
CA GLY A 104 7.40 15.20 -10.79
C GLY A 104 6.14 15.52 -11.57
N GLN A 105 6.20 15.23 -12.86
CA GLN A 105 5.12 15.46 -13.81
C GLN A 105 4.80 14.20 -14.60
N LEU A 106 3.53 14.02 -14.90
CA LEU A 106 3.01 13.03 -15.84
C LEU A 106 2.20 13.78 -16.89
N ASN A 107 2.61 13.65 -18.15
CA ASN A 107 2.06 14.40 -19.27
C ASN A 107 2.01 15.93 -19.02
N GLY A 108 3.09 16.47 -18.43
CA GLY A 108 3.22 17.91 -18.13
C GLY A 108 2.36 18.41 -16.96
N ARG A 109 1.63 17.53 -16.27
CA ARG A 109 0.83 17.87 -15.08
C ARG A 109 1.47 17.28 -13.84
N THR A 110 1.44 17.99 -12.73
CA THR A 110 1.95 17.50 -11.45
C THR A 110 1.26 16.19 -11.08
N PHE A 111 2.05 15.14 -10.81
CA PHE A 111 1.54 13.84 -10.41
C PHE A 111 1.79 13.62 -8.92
N LYS A 112 0.73 13.32 -8.17
CA LYS A 112 0.77 13.03 -6.74
C LYS A 112 -0.06 11.78 -6.47
N PRO A 113 0.49 10.57 -6.68
CA PRO A 113 -0.26 9.35 -6.43
C PRO A 113 -0.61 9.23 -4.94
N GLN A 114 -1.82 8.73 -4.66
CA GLN A 114 -2.26 8.38 -3.30
C GLN A 114 -2.35 6.87 -3.10
N GLN A 115 -2.30 6.10 -4.19
CA GLN A 115 -2.40 4.65 -4.18
C GLN A 115 -1.21 4.08 -4.96
N GLY A 116 -0.71 2.95 -4.47
CA GLY A 116 0.44 2.25 -5.00
C GLY A 116 0.32 0.75 -4.75
N GLU A 117 0.44 -0.06 -5.79
CA GLU A 117 0.39 -1.52 -5.70
C GLU A 117 1.48 -2.14 -6.57
N PHE A 118 2.08 -3.23 -6.14
CA PHE A 118 2.93 -4.09 -6.97
C PHE A 118 2.48 -5.54 -6.78
N ILE A 119 1.71 -6.04 -7.73
CA ILE A 119 1.04 -7.35 -7.63
C ILE A 119 1.23 -8.09 -8.94
N ASN A 120 1.69 -9.34 -8.88
CA ASN A 120 1.89 -10.22 -10.04
C ASN A 120 2.74 -9.57 -11.16
N GLY A 121 3.84 -8.90 -10.78
CA GLY A 121 4.73 -8.22 -11.73
C GLY A 121 4.19 -6.91 -12.31
N VAL A 122 3.08 -6.38 -11.79
CA VAL A 122 2.49 -5.11 -12.25
C VAL A 122 2.56 -4.08 -11.13
N LEU A 123 3.37 -3.04 -11.33
CA LEU A 123 3.43 -1.85 -10.49
C LEU A 123 2.39 -0.85 -10.99
N THR A 124 1.53 -0.36 -10.11
CA THR A 124 0.55 0.69 -10.43
C THR A 124 0.65 1.82 -9.40
N LEU A 125 0.81 3.05 -9.88
CA LEU A 125 0.74 4.28 -9.10
C LEU A 125 -0.45 5.10 -9.60
N ARG A 126 -1.36 5.45 -8.71
CA ARG A 126 -2.64 6.07 -9.08
C ARG A 126 -2.92 7.34 -8.29
N GLU A 127 -3.33 8.37 -9.02
CA GLU A 127 -3.87 9.61 -8.46
C GLU A 127 -5.39 9.69 -8.69
N GLY A 128 -6.14 9.84 -7.59
CA GLY A 128 -7.59 9.93 -7.58
C GLY A 128 -8.29 8.66 -7.07
N GLN A 129 -9.50 8.85 -6.54
CA GLN A 129 -10.29 7.81 -5.87
C GLN A 129 -11.56 7.42 -6.66
N GLY A 130 -11.77 8.02 -7.84
CA GLY A 130 -12.90 7.69 -8.71
C GLY A 130 -12.70 6.38 -9.47
N PHE A 131 -13.70 5.98 -10.25
CA PHE A 131 -13.64 4.80 -11.12
C PHE A 131 -12.46 4.90 -12.12
N PHE A 132 -12.28 6.08 -12.71
CA PHE A 132 -11.08 6.42 -13.47
C PHE A 132 -10.10 7.20 -12.61
N ALA A 133 -8.82 6.86 -12.77
CA ALA A 133 -7.74 7.66 -12.22
C ALA A 133 -7.70 9.02 -12.92
N ARG A 134 -7.35 10.07 -12.18
CA ARG A 134 -7.00 11.35 -12.81
C ARG A 134 -5.69 11.22 -13.58
N GLN A 135 -4.73 10.54 -12.99
CA GLN A 135 -3.43 10.20 -13.58
C GLN A 135 -3.00 8.84 -13.02
N GLU A 136 -2.40 8.00 -13.86
CA GLU A 136 -1.95 6.65 -13.48
C GLU A 136 -0.68 6.29 -14.26
N VAL A 137 0.22 5.58 -13.58
CA VAL A 137 1.39 4.93 -14.17
C VAL A 137 1.28 3.45 -13.88
N THR A 138 1.41 2.63 -14.92
CA THR A 138 1.47 1.18 -14.80
C THR A 138 2.77 0.69 -15.42
N ILE A 139 3.53 -0.10 -14.68
CA ILE A 139 4.76 -0.74 -15.16
C ILE A 139 4.56 -2.25 -15.06
N ARG A 140 4.62 -2.93 -16.20
CA ARG A 140 4.46 -4.37 -16.29
C ARG A 140 5.80 -5.01 -16.54
N LEU A 141 6.28 -5.80 -15.60
CA LEU A 141 7.52 -6.57 -15.74
C LEU A 141 7.29 -7.73 -16.73
N PRO A 142 8.34 -8.13 -17.47
CA PRO A 142 8.27 -9.27 -18.39
C PRO A 142 8.04 -10.60 -17.66
N GLU A 143 8.60 -10.73 -16.46
CA GLU A 143 8.42 -11.88 -15.58
C GLU A 143 7.89 -11.41 -14.22
N PRO A 144 6.96 -12.15 -13.59
CA PRO A 144 6.46 -11.82 -12.27
C PRO A 144 7.57 -12.05 -11.23
N VAL A 145 7.81 -11.02 -10.41
CA VAL A 145 8.75 -11.06 -9.28
C VAL A 145 7.96 -10.87 -7.99
N GLU A 146 8.28 -11.66 -6.97
CA GLU A 146 7.74 -11.51 -5.62
C GLU A 146 8.83 -11.03 -4.66
N GLY A 147 8.45 -10.15 -3.73
CA GLY A 147 9.38 -9.61 -2.73
C GLY A 147 10.22 -8.44 -3.24
N ALA A 148 11.51 -8.46 -2.94
CA ALA A 148 12.41 -7.36 -3.28
C ALA A 148 12.53 -7.19 -4.81
N LEU A 149 12.43 -5.95 -5.29
CA LEU A 149 12.51 -5.62 -6.71
C LEU A 149 13.61 -4.60 -6.91
N ARG A 150 14.68 -5.01 -7.60
CA ARG A 150 15.70 -4.09 -8.12
C ARG A 150 15.75 -4.20 -9.63
N LEU A 151 15.60 -3.07 -10.31
CA LEU A 151 15.53 -3.00 -11.75
C LEU A 151 16.06 -1.66 -12.24
N ASP A 152 16.97 -1.73 -13.22
CA ASP A 152 17.52 -0.58 -13.93
C ASP A 152 17.29 -0.79 -15.43
N VAL A 153 16.72 0.21 -16.10
CA VAL A 153 16.50 0.24 -17.54
C VAL A 153 16.94 1.59 -18.08
N LEU A 154 17.77 1.57 -19.11
CA LEU A 154 18.21 2.74 -19.86
C LEU A 154 17.52 2.80 -21.24
N PRO A 155 17.47 4.00 -21.87
CA PRO A 155 16.73 4.17 -23.12
C PRO A 155 17.19 3.28 -24.29
N ASP A 156 18.47 2.93 -24.32
CA ASP A 156 19.10 2.15 -25.39
C ASP A 156 19.19 0.64 -25.09
N ASP A 157 18.69 0.22 -23.92
CA ASP A 157 18.65 -1.20 -23.57
C ASP A 157 17.73 -1.97 -24.52
N VAL A 158 18.03 -3.25 -24.72
CA VAL A 158 17.31 -4.14 -25.64
C VAL A 158 16.96 -5.46 -24.96
N GLY A 159 15.92 -6.13 -25.43
CA GLY A 159 15.48 -7.43 -24.92
C GLY A 159 14.09 -7.37 -24.29
N ALA A 160 13.84 -8.26 -23.33
CA ALA A 160 12.60 -8.30 -22.57
C ALA A 160 12.63 -7.19 -21.50
N LEU A 161 12.21 -5.99 -21.90
CA LEU A 161 12.09 -4.83 -21.01
C LEU A 161 10.69 -4.76 -20.41
N PRO A 162 10.54 -4.10 -19.26
CA PRO A 162 9.23 -3.72 -18.77
C PRO A 162 8.46 -2.88 -19.78
N GLU A 163 7.18 -2.84 -19.58
CA GLU A 163 6.30 -2.01 -20.35
C GLU A 163 5.74 -0.92 -19.46
N VAL A 164 5.88 0.33 -19.92
CA VAL A 164 5.41 1.50 -19.19
C VAL A 164 4.17 2.04 -19.86
N GLU A 165 3.08 2.07 -19.12
CA GLU A 165 1.82 2.70 -19.52
C GLU A 165 1.58 3.93 -18.65
N ILE A 166 1.22 5.05 -19.28
CA ILE A 166 0.74 6.25 -18.61
C ILE A 166 -0.69 6.54 -19.06
N ALA A 167 -1.54 6.85 -18.10
CA ALA A 167 -2.92 7.23 -18.35
C ALA A 167 -3.25 8.56 -17.67
N TRP A 168 -4.03 9.42 -18.31
CA TRP A 168 -4.50 10.68 -17.73
C TRP A 168 -5.89 11.05 -18.21
N LEU A 169 -6.66 11.69 -17.33
CA LEU A 169 -7.99 12.20 -17.64
C LEU A 169 -7.93 13.69 -18.00
N GLY A 170 -8.39 14.04 -19.20
CA GLY A 170 -8.59 15.43 -19.61
C GLY A 170 -9.73 16.11 -18.83
N PRO A 171 -9.72 17.44 -18.65
CA PRO A 171 -10.76 18.16 -17.90
C PRO A 171 -12.17 18.03 -18.49
N GLU A 172 -12.29 17.75 -19.79
CA GLU A 172 -13.57 17.60 -20.51
C GLU A 172 -13.78 16.17 -21.03
N GLN A 173 -12.92 15.22 -20.63
CA GLN A 173 -12.97 13.85 -21.11
C GLN A 173 -13.62 12.96 -20.05
N GLU A 174 -14.49 12.05 -20.49
CA GLU A 174 -15.11 11.05 -19.63
C GLU A 174 -14.24 9.79 -19.50
N LEU A 175 -13.30 9.58 -20.42
CA LEU A 175 -12.39 8.44 -20.46
C LEU A 175 -10.94 8.91 -20.44
N PRO A 176 -10.03 8.18 -19.77
CA PRO A 176 -8.63 8.51 -19.77
C PRO A 176 -7.98 8.24 -21.14
N GLU A 177 -7.02 9.07 -21.49
CA GLU A 177 -6.09 8.79 -22.59
C GLU A 177 -4.92 7.95 -22.08
N THR A 178 -4.55 6.93 -22.85
CA THR A 178 -3.46 6.00 -22.51
C THR A 178 -2.34 6.07 -23.55
N ARG A 179 -1.09 6.00 -23.08
CA ARG A 179 0.10 5.77 -23.91
C ARG A 179 0.95 4.67 -23.31
N ARG A 180 1.42 3.77 -24.17
CA ARG A 180 2.22 2.61 -23.83
C ARG A 180 3.60 2.72 -24.49
N LEU A 181 4.63 2.39 -23.74
CA LEU A 181 6.02 2.45 -24.16
C LEU A 181 6.71 1.15 -23.76
N ASP A 182 7.27 0.47 -24.75
CA ASP A 182 7.99 -0.79 -24.53
C ASP A 182 9.52 -0.56 -24.47
N ARG A 183 9.98 0.68 -24.76
CA ARG A 183 11.41 1.07 -24.79
C ARG A 183 11.60 2.59 -24.81
N GLY A 184 12.85 3.03 -24.75
CA GLY A 184 13.23 4.44 -24.91
C GLY A 184 12.98 5.30 -23.68
N TYR A 185 12.80 4.68 -22.51
CA TYR A 185 12.60 5.34 -21.23
C TYR A 185 13.73 4.97 -20.27
N THR A 186 13.89 5.76 -19.21
CA THR A 186 14.74 5.41 -18.06
C THR A 186 13.84 4.97 -16.92
N LEU A 187 14.12 3.81 -16.33
CA LEU A 187 13.42 3.30 -15.16
C LEU A 187 14.45 2.80 -14.15
N HIS A 188 14.33 3.25 -12.90
CA HIS A 188 15.04 2.68 -11.77
C HIS A 188 14.04 2.38 -10.66
N LEU A 189 14.08 1.14 -10.16
CA LEU A 189 13.31 0.65 -9.03
C LEU A 189 14.27 -0.02 -8.06
N ASP A 190 14.22 0.35 -6.79
CA ASP A 190 14.93 -0.36 -5.71
C ASP A 190 13.98 -0.47 -4.51
N LEU A 191 13.16 -1.53 -4.51
CA LEU A 191 12.08 -1.75 -3.57
C LEU A 191 12.39 -2.93 -2.65
N LEU A 192 12.29 -2.69 -1.34
CA LEU A 192 12.51 -3.70 -0.31
C LEU A 192 11.19 -4.06 0.39
N PRO A 193 10.98 -5.35 0.75
CA PRO A 193 9.81 -5.76 1.52
C PRO A 193 9.76 -5.12 2.90
N GLU A 194 8.60 -4.57 3.24
CA GLU A 194 8.26 -4.04 4.56
C GLU A 194 7.00 -4.75 5.07
N PRO A 195 7.08 -5.52 6.16
CA PRO A 195 5.91 -6.20 6.73
C PRO A 195 4.79 -5.21 7.10
N PRO A 196 3.51 -5.59 7.00
CA PRO A 196 3.02 -6.94 6.69
C PRO A 196 2.89 -7.27 5.19
N ASN A 197 2.68 -6.27 4.33
CA ASN A 197 2.39 -6.46 2.90
C ASN A 197 2.79 -5.25 2.05
N ARG A 198 3.92 -4.62 2.38
CA ARG A 198 4.38 -3.41 1.68
C ARG A 198 5.72 -3.63 1.01
N LEU A 199 5.97 -2.81 0.00
CA LEU A 199 7.26 -2.63 -0.64
C LEU A 199 7.60 -1.15 -0.56
N LYS A 200 8.83 -0.84 -0.16
CA LYS A 200 9.29 0.53 0.02
C LYS A 200 10.66 0.73 -0.61
N GLY A 201 10.83 1.86 -1.28
CA GLY A 201 12.14 2.32 -1.72
C GLY A 201 12.08 3.28 -2.89
N ASP A 202 13.17 3.32 -3.63
CA ASP A 202 13.41 4.33 -4.66
C ASP A 202 12.64 4.03 -5.94
N PHE A 203 12.07 5.10 -6.51
CA PHE A 203 11.39 5.08 -7.80
C PHE A 203 11.88 6.24 -8.66
N HIS A 204 12.29 5.93 -9.88
CA HIS A 204 12.60 6.93 -10.89
C HIS A 204 12.11 6.47 -12.27
N LEU A 205 11.36 7.35 -12.94
CA LEU A 205 10.86 7.12 -14.29
C LEU A 205 10.99 8.40 -15.12
N VAL A 206 11.67 8.31 -16.25
CA VAL A 206 11.75 9.40 -17.23
C VAL A 206 11.38 8.87 -18.60
N LEU A 207 10.39 9.51 -19.23
CA LEU A 207 9.94 9.17 -20.57
C LEU A 207 10.54 10.14 -21.62
N PRO A 208 10.50 9.78 -22.92
CA PRO A 208 10.89 10.68 -23.99
C PRO A 208 10.22 12.07 -23.90
N PRO A 209 10.90 13.15 -24.36
CA PRO A 209 10.47 14.53 -24.14
C PRO A 209 9.03 14.86 -24.57
N GLN A 210 8.52 14.19 -25.62
CA GLN A 210 7.15 14.38 -26.12
C GLN A 210 6.07 14.04 -25.07
N TYR A 211 6.38 13.17 -24.11
CA TYR A 211 5.45 12.77 -23.05
C TYR A 211 5.53 13.64 -21.82
N ARG A 212 6.51 14.56 -21.71
CA ARG A 212 6.68 15.48 -20.57
C ARG A 212 6.49 14.79 -19.22
N THR A 213 7.10 13.61 -19.07
CA THR A 213 6.94 12.76 -17.88
C THR A 213 8.31 12.50 -17.25
N SER A 214 8.44 12.92 -16.00
CA SER A 214 9.62 12.71 -15.16
C SER A 214 9.15 12.61 -13.73
N LEU A 215 9.39 11.45 -13.12
CA LEU A 215 8.93 11.07 -11.79
C LEU A 215 10.12 10.59 -10.98
N ASN A 216 10.24 11.04 -9.73
CA ASN A 216 11.33 10.67 -8.85
C ASN A 216 10.94 10.76 -7.37
N GLY A 217 11.50 9.87 -6.56
CA GLY A 217 11.39 9.87 -5.10
C GLY A 217 11.05 8.49 -4.55
N ASP A 218 10.72 8.44 -3.26
CA ASP A 218 10.36 7.21 -2.59
C ASP A 218 8.89 6.84 -2.79
N VAL A 219 8.62 5.56 -2.92
CA VAL A 219 7.26 5.00 -2.97
C VAL A 219 7.08 3.94 -1.89
N GLU A 220 5.86 3.88 -1.36
CA GLU A 220 5.35 2.72 -0.63
C GLU A 220 4.24 2.10 -1.48
N LEU A 221 4.29 0.80 -1.71
CA LEU A 221 3.35 0.04 -2.52
C LEU A 221 2.82 -1.13 -1.71
N PHE A 222 1.56 -1.52 -1.92
CA PHE A 222 1.08 -2.79 -1.39
C PHE A 222 1.52 -3.96 -2.28
N SER A 223 1.99 -5.05 -1.67
CA SER A 223 2.34 -6.30 -2.35
C SER A 223 1.13 -7.23 -2.56
N ASP A 224 0.00 -6.94 -1.91
CA ASP A 224 -1.28 -7.61 -2.09
C ASP A 224 -2.44 -6.64 -1.84
N ARG A 225 -3.68 -7.09 -2.01
CA ARG A 225 -4.89 -6.28 -1.78
C ARG A 225 -5.46 -6.47 -0.38
N LEU A 226 -4.68 -6.97 0.58
CA LEU A 226 -5.05 -6.95 1.98
C LEU A 226 -4.81 -5.55 2.55
N ARG A 227 -5.65 -5.18 3.50
CA ARG A 227 -5.50 -3.95 4.29
C ARG A 227 -5.46 -4.34 5.75
N TYR A 228 -4.72 -3.59 6.54
CA TYR A 228 -4.49 -3.93 7.95
C TYR A 228 -4.97 -2.79 8.85
N ARG A 229 -5.63 -3.16 9.95
CA ARG A 229 -6.00 -2.24 11.03
C ARG A 229 -5.60 -2.87 12.36
N ASN A 230 -4.85 -2.12 13.17
CA ASN A 230 -4.32 -2.60 14.45
C ASN A 230 -3.55 -3.92 14.33
N GLY A 231 -2.78 -4.10 13.26
CA GLY A 231 -2.00 -5.32 12.99
C GLY A 231 -2.81 -6.54 12.55
N GLN A 232 -4.13 -6.43 12.36
CA GLN A 232 -4.99 -7.49 11.85
C GLN A 232 -5.55 -7.13 10.47
N VAL A 233 -5.87 -8.15 9.67
CA VAL A 233 -6.49 -7.95 8.35
C VAL A 233 -7.87 -7.28 8.53
N ASP A 234 -8.09 -6.16 7.85
CA ASP A 234 -9.35 -5.44 7.82
C ASP A 234 -10.34 -6.17 6.91
N ARG A 235 -11.10 -7.10 7.50
CA ARG A 235 -12.13 -7.89 6.80
C ARG A 235 -13.25 -7.05 6.19
N ARG A 236 -13.31 -5.74 6.45
CA ARG A 236 -14.30 -4.83 5.85
C ARG A 236 -13.90 -4.34 4.47
N HIS A 237 -12.61 -4.42 4.14
CA HIS A 237 -12.10 -4.03 2.84
C HIS A 237 -12.60 -4.98 1.76
N ASP A 238 -13.13 -4.43 0.67
CA ASP A 238 -13.65 -5.20 -0.44
C ASP A 238 -12.53 -5.50 -1.44
N SER A 239 -11.85 -6.63 -1.23
CA SER A 239 -10.88 -7.16 -2.17
C SER A 239 -10.96 -8.68 -2.28
N ARG A 240 -10.57 -9.21 -3.44
CA ARG A 240 -10.49 -10.66 -3.67
C ARG A 240 -9.57 -11.35 -2.65
N ASP A 241 -8.49 -10.68 -2.27
CA ASP A 241 -7.51 -11.19 -1.30
C ASP A 241 -8.11 -11.23 0.11
N THR A 242 -8.96 -10.25 0.47
CA THR A 242 -9.71 -10.30 1.73
C THR A 242 -10.67 -11.48 1.77
N ILE A 243 -11.36 -11.77 0.66
CA ILE A 243 -12.23 -12.96 0.55
C ILE A 243 -11.40 -14.24 0.68
N ALA A 244 -10.28 -14.35 -0.05
CA ALA A 244 -9.38 -15.49 0.04
C ALA A 244 -8.88 -15.70 1.48
N TYR A 245 -8.48 -14.63 2.17
CA TYR A 245 -8.07 -14.68 3.58
C TYR A 245 -9.18 -15.23 4.48
N VAL A 246 -10.41 -14.72 4.35
CA VAL A 246 -11.56 -15.17 5.15
C VAL A 246 -11.89 -16.64 4.89
N VAL A 247 -11.87 -17.06 3.62
CA VAL A 247 -12.12 -18.45 3.22
C VAL A 247 -11.03 -19.38 3.75
N THR A 248 -9.76 -19.05 3.54
CA THR A 248 -8.63 -19.85 4.02
C THR A 248 -8.66 -19.99 5.54
N ASN A 249 -8.87 -18.89 6.27
CA ASN A 249 -8.99 -18.92 7.72
C ASN A 249 -10.14 -19.81 8.20
N TYR A 250 -11.30 -19.74 7.55
CA TYR A 250 -12.44 -20.61 7.85
C TYR A 250 -12.11 -22.09 7.61
N LEU A 251 -11.52 -22.43 6.46
CA LEU A 251 -11.17 -23.81 6.12
C LEU A 251 -10.11 -24.37 7.07
N GLN A 252 -9.10 -23.58 7.43
CA GLN A 252 -8.09 -23.99 8.42
C GLN A 252 -8.76 -24.33 9.77
N ARG A 253 -9.70 -23.48 10.24
CA ARG A 253 -10.43 -23.71 11.50
C ARG A 253 -11.35 -24.92 11.42
N ARG A 254 -12.09 -25.06 10.32
CA ARG A 254 -12.98 -26.20 10.04
C ARG A 254 -12.25 -27.54 10.08
N HIS A 255 -11.04 -27.59 9.55
CA HIS A 255 -10.23 -28.80 9.49
C HIS A 255 -9.21 -28.93 10.63
N ALA A 256 -9.21 -27.98 11.57
CA ALA A 256 -8.25 -27.86 12.66
C ALA A 256 -6.80 -28.07 12.20
N SER A 257 -6.43 -27.47 11.07
CA SER A 257 -5.14 -27.64 10.44
C SER A 257 -4.69 -26.36 9.73
N PRO A 258 -3.44 -25.93 9.91
CA PRO A 258 -2.88 -24.81 9.15
C PRO A 258 -2.60 -25.17 7.69
N ASP A 259 -2.49 -26.47 7.37
CA ASP A 259 -2.15 -27.01 6.05
C ASP A 259 -3.35 -26.97 5.09
N VAL A 260 -3.80 -25.76 4.82
CA VAL A 260 -4.85 -25.45 3.85
C VAL A 260 -4.32 -24.44 2.86
N GLU A 261 -4.30 -24.83 1.59
CA GLU A 261 -3.94 -23.96 0.48
C GLU A 261 -5.13 -23.79 -0.45
N LEU A 262 -5.58 -22.56 -0.62
CA LEU A 262 -6.60 -22.22 -1.59
C LEU A 262 -5.98 -22.25 -2.99
N GLN A 263 -6.48 -23.11 -3.87
CA GLN A 263 -5.93 -23.25 -5.23
C GLN A 263 -6.44 -22.14 -6.15
N SER A 264 -7.73 -21.87 -6.09
CA SER A 264 -8.34 -20.79 -6.87
C SER A 264 -9.57 -20.25 -6.17
N LEU A 265 -9.75 -18.94 -6.30
CA LEU A 265 -11.00 -18.26 -5.97
C LEU A 265 -11.74 -17.94 -7.28
N PRO A 266 -13.05 -18.16 -7.41
CA PRO A 266 -13.78 -17.71 -8.59
C PRO A 266 -13.72 -16.19 -8.76
N ALA A 267 -14.01 -15.70 -9.95
CA ALA A 267 -14.18 -14.27 -10.19
C ALA A 267 -15.39 -13.77 -9.41
N VAL A 268 -15.21 -12.71 -8.63
CA VAL A 268 -16.24 -12.10 -7.79
C VAL A 268 -16.40 -10.63 -8.15
N VAL A 269 -17.63 -10.14 -8.09
CA VAL A 269 -17.93 -8.71 -8.25
C VAL A 269 -18.00 -8.08 -6.86
N LEU A 270 -17.24 -7.01 -6.67
CA LEU A 270 -17.15 -6.25 -5.43
C LEU A 270 -17.41 -4.77 -5.75
N PRO A 271 -18.01 -3.98 -4.84
CA PRO A 271 -18.44 -4.35 -3.49
C PRO A 271 -19.71 -5.22 -3.48
N ALA A 272 -19.86 -6.07 -2.47
CA ALA A 272 -21.03 -6.92 -2.28
C ALA A 272 -21.33 -7.11 -0.78
N ASN A 273 -22.55 -7.55 -0.46
CA ASN A 273 -22.96 -7.88 0.91
C ASN A 273 -23.06 -9.39 1.15
N GLU A 274 -23.23 -10.18 0.09
CA GLU A 274 -23.31 -11.63 0.11
C GLU A 274 -22.61 -12.22 -1.10
N LEU A 275 -21.97 -13.38 -0.93
CA LEU A 275 -21.33 -14.12 -2.02
C LEU A 275 -21.58 -15.62 -1.84
N ALA A 276 -21.95 -16.29 -2.92
CA ALA A 276 -21.94 -17.75 -2.99
C ALA A 276 -20.71 -18.17 -3.82
N LEU A 277 -19.80 -18.93 -3.21
CA LEU A 277 -18.54 -19.32 -3.82
C LEU A 277 -18.40 -20.83 -3.86
N GLU A 278 -17.96 -21.34 -5.00
CA GLU A 278 -17.40 -22.69 -5.09
C GLU A 278 -15.88 -22.56 -5.17
N VAL A 279 -15.18 -23.10 -4.18
CA VAL A 279 -13.72 -22.99 -4.06
C VAL A 279 -13.07 -24.35 -4.04
N GLN A 280 -11.88 -24.45 -4.64
CA GLN A 280 -11.02 -25.62 -4.55
C GLN A 280 -9.85 -25.32 -3.63
N ALA A 281 -9.64 -26.19 -2.64
CA ALA A 281 -8.53 -26.07 -1.70
C ALA A 281 -7.89 -27.43 -1.45
N THR A 282 -6.57 -27.42 -1.23
CA THR A 282 -5.83 -28.58 -0.75
C THR A 282 -5.86 -28.57 0.77
N VAL A 283 -6.47 -29.58 1.39
CA VAL A 283 -6.50 -29.75 2.85
C VAL A 283 -5.67 -30.98 3.20
N LYS A 284 -4.58 -30.81 3.97
CA LYS A 284 -3.66 -31.91 4.33
C LYS A 284 -3.20 -32.71 3.10
N GLY A 285 -2.89 -32.01 2.00
CA GLY A 285 -2.45 -32.61 0.74
C GLY A 285 -3.56 -33.20 -0.16
N GLN A 286 -4.83 -33.14 0.25
CA GLN A 286 -5.95 -33.64 -0.55
C GLN A 286 -6.76 -32.48 -1.14
N ALA A 287 -6.93 -32.47 -2.46
CA ALA A 287 -7.79 -31.50 -3.14
C ALA A 287 -9.27 -31.77 -2.82
N GLN A 288 -9.96 -30.75 -2.32
CA GLN A 288 -11.37 -30.79 -1.95
C GLN A 288 -12.10 -29.54 -2.48
N ALA A 289 -13.36 -29.70 -2.85
CA ALA A 289 -14.22 -28.61 -3.28
C ALA A 289 -15.20 -28.21 -2.16
N PHE A 290 -15.40 -26.91 -1.97
CA PHE A 290 -16.28 -26.36 -0.95
C PHE A 290 -17.25 -25.36 -1.56
N ALA A 291 -18.55 -25.56 -1.30
CA ALA A 291 -19.57 -24.55 -1.55
C ALA A 291 -19.76 -23.73 -0.27
N LEU A 292 -19.44 -22.43 -0.34
CA LEU A 292 -19.44 -21.51 0.78
C LEU A 292 -20.41 -20.36 0.53
N GLN A 293 -21.12 -19.93 1.56
CA GLN A 293 -21.88 -18.69 1.56
C GLN A 293 -21.20 -17.69 2.48
N LEU A 294 -20.88 -16.52 1.95
CA LEU A 294 -20.29 -15.43 2.70
C LEU A 294 -21.31 -14.32 2.88
N GLY A 295 -21.26 -13.66 4.03
CA GLY A 295 -21.98 -12.43 4.32
C GLY A 295 -21.02 -11.34 4.77
N LYS A 296 -21.48 -10.09 4.73
CA LYS A 296 -20.77 -8.94 5.27
C LYS A 296 -21.56 -8.30 6.40
N ASN A 297 -20.93 -8.08 7.54
CA ASN A 297 -21.50 -7.38 8.69
C ASN A 297 -20.59 -6.23 9.14
N GLU A 298 -20.86 -5.61 10.29
CA GLU A 298 -20.06 -4.50 10.83
C GLU A 298 -18.58 -4.86 11.08
N GLN A 299 -18.28 -6.14 11.35
CA GLN A 299 -16.93 -6.66 11.56
C GLN A 299 -16.24 -7.05 10.24
N GLY A 300 -16.99 -7.08 9.13
CA GLY A 300 -16.50 -7.37 7.78
C GLY A 300 -17.06 -8.66 7.19
N TRP A 301 -16.34 -9.20 6.20
CA TRP A 301 -16.66 -10.45 5.53
C TRP A 301 -16.54 -11.65 6.46
N TYR A 302 -17.52 -12.56 6.46
CA TYR A 302 -17.54 -13.80 7.23
C TYR A 302 -18.22 -14.92 6.44
N VAL A 303 -17.92 -16.19 6.79
CA VAL A 303 -18.60 -17.36 6.24
C VAL A 303 -19.86 -17.64 7.08
N ARG A 304 -21.01 -17.82 6.44
CA ARG A 304 -22.27 -18.16 7.12
C ARG A 304 -22.18 -19.56 7.74
N GLY A 305 -22.65 -19.68 8.99
CA GLY A 305 -22.56 -20.95 9.74
C GLY A 305 -21.15 -21.28 10.22
N ASP A 306 -20.27 -20.28 10.35
CA ASP A 306 -18.95 -20.45 10.94
C ASP A 306 -19.02 -20.46 12.47
N ASP A 307 -19.07 -21.66 13.03
CA ASP A 307 -19.04 -21.91 14.48
C ASP A 307 -17.70 -22.56 14.93
N TYR A 308 -16.69 -22.56 14.07
CA TYR A 308 -15.42 -23.26 14.35
C TYR A 308 -14.51 -22.40 15.24
N PRO A 309 -13.94 -22.98 16.32
CA PRO A 309 -13.06 -22.25 17.21
C PRO A 309 -11.80 -21.77 16.47
N ALA A 310 -11.22 -20.68 16.97
CA ALA A 310 -9.91 -20.25 16.50
C ALA A 310 -8.91 -21.40 16.62
N LEU A 311 -8.08 -21.60 15.58
CA LEU A 311 -6.95 -22.49 15.72
C LEU A 311 -6.14 -22.01 16.92
N PRO A 312 -5.66 -22.94 17.78
CA PRO A 312 -4.61 -22.59 18.72
C PRO A 312 -3.53 -21.92 17.89
N ALA A 313 -3.18 -20.67 18.21
CA ALA A 313 -1.96 -20.07 17.70
C ALA A 313 -0.91 -21.16 17.90
N ALA A 314 -0.21 -21.56 16.83
CA ALA A 314 0.90 -22.47 16.97
C ALA A 314 1.69 -21.92 18.15
N GLN A 315 1.63 -22.64 19.27
CA GLN A 315 2.46 -22.30 20.39
C GLN A 315 3.83 -22.45 19.76
N SER A 316 4.48 -21.32 19.48
CA SER A 316 5.92 -21.25 19.57
C SER A 316 6.16 -21.82 20.95
N GLU A 317 6.33 -23.15 21.04
CA GLU A 317 6.84 -23.76 22.24
C GLU A 317 8.09 -22.93 22.51
N PRO A 318 8.14 -22.17 23.61
CA PRO A 318 9.42 -21.69 24.05
C PRO A 318 10.22 -22.96 24.23
N ARG A 319 11.19 -23.18 23.35
CA ARG A 319 12.22 -24.19 23.56
C ARG A 319 12.67 -23.94 24.99
N LYS A 320 12.34 -24.88 25.88
CA LYS A 320 12.59 -24.77 27.31
C LYS A 320 13.99 -24.22 27.47
N THR A 321 14.07 -23.03 28.05
CA THR A 321 15.26 -22.53 28.70
C THR A 321 15.50 -23.50 29.84
N ASP A 322 16.25 -24.57 29.56
CA ASP A 322 16.86 -25.36 30.61
C ASP A 322 17.89 -24.45 31.26
N SER A 323 17.56 -24.10 32.49
CA SER A 323 18.40 -23.40 33.44
C SER A 323 19.74 -24.12 33.56
N VAL A 324 20.80 -23.32 33.51
CA VAL A 324 22.18 -23.54 33.91
C VAL A 324 22.38 -24.85 34.70
N ALA A 325 23.03 -25.82 34.05
CA ALA A 325 23.82 -26.85 34.71
C ALA A 325 25.27 -26.70 34.26
N GLU A 326 26.13 -26.58 35.26
CA GLU A 326 27.59 -26.55 35.22
C GLU A 326 28.16 -27.70 34.34
N PRO A 327 29.26 -27.47 33.59
CA PRO A 327 29.61 -28.27 32.43
C PRO A 327 30.19 -29.65 32.81
N PRO A 328 29.58 -30.76 32.37
CA PRO A 328 30.26 -32.04 32.33
C PRO A 328 31.04 -32.13 31.00
N GLN A 329 32.31 -32.46 31.14
CA GLN A 329 33.26 -32.81 30.09
C GLN A 329 32.61 -33.55 28.91
N VAL A 330 32.64 -32.93 27.74
CA VAL A 330 32.29 -33.58 26.49
C VAL A 330 33.45 -34.50 26.11
N ALA A 331 33.22 -35.80 26.29
CA ALA A 331 33.92 -36.84 25.56
C ALA A 331 33.75 -36.57 24.06
N ALA A 332 34.89 -36.55 23.36
CA ALA A 332 35.00 -36.23 21.95
C ALA A 332 34.12 -37.14 21.08
N ALA A 333 33.21 -36.53 20.32
CA ALA A 333 32.66 -37.09 19.09
C ALA A 333 33.46 -36.51 17.90
N PRO A 334 33.71 -37.30 16.84
CA PRO A 334 34.86 -37.12 15.96
C PRO A 334 34.73 -35.89 15.07
N ALA A 335 35.74 -35.03 15.14
CA ALA A 335 35.99 -34.00 14.14
C ALA A 335 36.26 -34.66 12.79
N SER A 336 35.28 -34.60 11.90
CA SER A 336 35.50 -34.68 10.46
C SER A 336 35.40 -33.28 9.84
N GLY A 337 36.09 -32.32 10.47
CA GLY A 337 36.38 -31.02 9.88
C GLY A 337 37.65 -31.15 9.04
N VAL A 338 37.52 -31.60 7.79
CA VAL A 338 38.62 -31.46 6.83
C VAL A 338 38.80 -29.96 6.61
N ASP A 339 39.91 -29.41 7.09
CA ASP A 339 40.32 -28.02 6.85
C ASP A 339 40.24 -27.73 5.34
N ARG A 340 39.33 -26.82 4.98
CA ARG A 340 39.00 -26.50 3.58
C ARG A 340 40.16 -25.80 2.90
N ARG A 341 41.07 -25.19 3.66
CA ARG A 341 42.28 -24.52 3.16
C ARG A 341 43.25 -25.50 2.52
N LEU A 342 43.39 -26.71 3.08
CA LEU A 342 44.29 -27.77 2.56
C LEU A 342 43.90 -28.27 1.16
N ARG A 343 42.69 -27.93 0.72
CA ARG A 343 42.06 -28.40 -0.52
C ARG A 343 41.58 -27.24 -1.39
N PHE A 344 41.97 -26.02 -1.09
CA PHE A 344 41.58 -24.85 -1.86
C PHE A 344 42.50 -24.62 -3.06
N SER A 345 41.92 -24.35 -4.23
CA SER A 345 42.65 -23.91 -5.42
C SER A 345 41.73 -23.16 -6.36
N MET A 346 42.28 -22.27 -7.18
CA MET A 346 41.53 -21.52 -8.19
C MET A 346 40.67 -22.43 -9.08
N ALA A 347 41.27 -23.51 -9.61
CA ALA A 347 40.57 -24.46 -10.47
C ALA A 347 39.41 -25.19 -9.77
N ARG A 348 39.41 -25.28 -8.43
CA ARG A 348 38.30 -25.90 -7.67
C ARG A 348 37.20 -24.88 -7.36
N LEU A 349 37.57 -23.64 -7.05
CA LEU A 349 36.63 -22.55 -6.88
C LEU A 349 35.85 -22.29 -8.18
N LEU A 350 36.53 -22.23 -9.34
CA LEU A 350 35.87 -22.06 -10.63
C LEU A 350 34.92 -23.22 -11.00
N ARG A 351 35.17 -24.44 -10.51
CA ARG A 351 34.32 -25.62 -10.77
C ARG A 351 33.09 -25.71 -9.86
N ASN A 352 33.16 -25.15 -8.65
CA ASN A 352 32.07 -25.19 -7.67
C ASN A 352 31.99 -23.88 -6.87
N PRO A 353 31.68 -22.75 -7.53
CA PRO A 353 31.73 -21.43 -6.89
C PRO A 353 30.79 -21.32 -5.68
N ALA A 354 29.58 -21.90 -5.77
CA ALA A 354 28.59 -21.91 -4.70
C ALA A 354 29.10 -22.48 -3.36
N ARG A 355 30.13 -23.35 -3.37
CA ARG A 355 30.71 -23.91 -2.13
C ARG A 355 31.62 -22.94 -1.39
N TYR A 356 32.04 -21.87 -2.05
CA TYR A 356 32.99 -20.89 -1.53
C TYR A 356 32.37 -19.50 -1.37
N GLU A 357 31.10 -19.32 -1.77
CA GLU A 357 30.37 -18.07 -1.58
C GLU A 357 30.37 -17.64 -0.12
N HIS A 358 30.50 -16.33 0.09
CA HIS A 358 30.60 -15.66 1.40
C HIS A 358 31.87 -15.97 2.21
N LEU A 359 32.72 -16.89 1.76
CA LEU A 359 34.00 -17.16 2.43
C LEU A 359 35.00 -16.04 2.14
N ARG A 360 35.84 -15.74 3.12
CA ARG A 360 36.94 -14.78 2.94
C ARG A 360 38.05 -15.36 2.08
N VAL A 361 38.39 -14.63 1.03
CA VAL A 361 39.46 -14.96 0.10
C VAL A 361 40.41 -13.78 -0.06
N ARG A 362 41.66 -14.08 -0.38
CA ARG A 362 42.66 -13.09 -0.77
C ARG A 362 43.25 -13.46 -2.12
N ALA A 363 43.16 -12.54 -3.07
CA ALA A 363 43.68 -12.69 -4.43
C ALA A 363 44.87 -11.76 -4.65
N HIS A 364 45.96 -12.31 -5.21
CA HIS A 364 47.13 -11.58 -5.65
C HIS A 364 47.14 -11.56 -7.17
N THR A 365 47.26 -10.36 -7.75
CA THR A 365 47.25 -10.17 -9.21
C THR A 365 48.65 -10.05 -9.79
N GLU A 366 48.81 -10.33 -11.08
CA GLU A 366 50.09 -10.20 -11.81
C GLU A 366 50.66 -8.77 -11.75
N ARG A 367 49.78 -7.76 -11.67
CA ARG A 367 50.15 -6.34 -11.54
C ARG A 367 50.56 -5.94 -10.11
N GLY A 368 50.69 -6.91 -9.19
CA GLY A 368 51.09 -6.68 -7.80
C GLY A 368 49.96 -6.16 -6.89
N GLY A 369 48.72 -6.09 -7.38
CA GLY A 369 47.55 -5.70 -6.58
C GLY A 369 47.05 -6.86 -5.71
N VAL A 370 46.62 -6.55 -4.48
CA VAL A 370 46.01 -7.51 -3.55
C VAL A 370 44.56 -7.12 -3.30
N ALA A 371 43.64 -8.04 -3.58
CA ALA A 371 42.22 -7.90 -3.26
C ALA A 371 41.84 -8.88 -2.16
N GLU A 372 41.34 -8.34 -1.04
CA GLU A 372 40.88 -9.14 0.10
C GLU A 372 39.43 -8.79 0.41
N GLY A 373 38.60 -9.82 0.55
CA GLY A 373 37.19 -9.66 0.85
C GLY A 373 36.46 -11.00 0.85
N ARG A 374 35.12 -10.95 0.83
CA ARG A 374 34.28 -12.14 0.69
C ARG A 374 34.06 -12.45 -0.77
N PHE A 375 34.25 -13.71 -1.14
CA PHE A 375 33.91 -14.18 -2.47
C PHE A 375 32.39 -14.12 -2.67
N ALA A 376 31.95 -13.38 -3.68
CA ALA A 376 30.54 -13.13 -3.95
C ALA A 376 30.03 -13.83 -5.22
N GLY A 377 30.85 -14.70 -5.82
CA GLY A 377 30.52 -15.46 -7.02
C GLY A 377 31.39 -15.11 -8.22
N ILE A 378 30.99 -15.67 -9.36
CA ILE A 378 31.60 -15.41 -10.67
C ILE A 378 30.54 -14.67 -11.50
N ASP A 379 30.93 -13.62 -12.22
CA ASP A 379 30.01 -12.90 -13.10
C ASP A 379 29.75 -13.64 -14.43
N SER A 380 28.89 -13.06 -15.28
CA SER A 380 28.54 -13.62 -16.60
C SER A 380 29.71 -13.70 -17.58
N GLU A 381 30.78 -12.95 -17.33
CA GLU A 381 32.00 -12.89 -18.14
C GLU A 381 33.11 -13.82 -17.60
N GLY A 382 32.87 -14.47 -16.46
CA GLY A 382 33.79 -15.43 -15.85
C GLY A 382 34.76 -14.79 -14.85
N HIS A 383 34.56 -13.53 -14.46
CA HIS A 383 35.40 -12.81 -13.51
C HIS A 383 35.02 -13.10 -12.06
N LEU A 384 36.03 -13.13 -11.19
CA LEU A 384 35.91 -13.35 -9.75
C LEU A 384 35.45 -12.07 -9.05
N ILE A 385 34.29 -12.12 -8.39
CA ILE A 385 33.79 -11.01 -7.59
C ILE A 385 34.22 -11.16 -6.13
N ILE A 386 34.99 -10.20 -5.63
CA ILE A 386 35.38 -10.12 -4.22
C ILE A 386 34.80 -8.84 -3.61
N ARG A 387 33.92 -8.96 -2.61
CA ARG A 387 33.31 -7.83 -1.91
C ARG A 387 34.06 -7.50 -0.63
N ARG A 388 34.46 -6.25 -0.47
CA ARG A 388 35.09 -5.72 0.74
C ARG A 388 34.25 -4.58 1.30
N VAL A 389 33.76 -4.76 2.52
CA VAL A 389 33.16 -3.67 3.28
C VAL A 389 34.29 -2.70 3.65
N ILE A 390 34.19 -1.44 3.21
CA ILE A 390 35.15 -0.38 3.56
C ILE A 390 34.72 0.22 4.91
N GLN A 391 35.65 0.77 5.69
CA GLN A 391 35.31 1.53 6.90
C GLN A 391 34.60 2.84 6.51
N GLY A 392 33.27 2.80 6.39
CA GLY A 392 32.38 3.90 5.98
C GLY A 392 31.06 3.37 5.38
N PRO A 393 30.11 4.22 4.98
CA PRO A 393 28.96 3.79 4.19
C PRO A 393 29.41 3.46 2.76
N GLY A 394 29.62 2.18 2.47
CA GLY A 394 29.94 1.72 1.11
C GLY A 394 30.63 0.35 1.06
N GLU A 395 30.38 -0.38 -0.03
CA GLU A 395 31.07 -1.63 -0.36
C GLU A 395 31.98 -1.42 -1.58
N ALA A 396 33.23 -1.88 -1.50
CA ALA A 396 34.10 -2.00 -2.67
C ALA A 396 33.94 -3.40 -3.26
N THR A 397 33.71 -3.46 -4.57
CA THR A 397 33.68 -4.72 -5.32
C THR A 397 34.90 -4.77 -6.22
N TYR A 398 35.73 -5.79 -6.05
CA TYR A 398 36.82 -6.10 -6.96
C TYR A 398 36.33 -7.12 -7.98
N ASN A 399 36.41 -6.77 -9.26
CA ASN A 399 36.16 -7.71 -10.34
C ASN A 399 37.49 -8.14 -10.96
N LEU A 400 37.87 -9.42 -10.84
CA LEU A 400 39.18 -9.93 -11.22
C LEU A 400 39.07 -11.03 -12.26
N THR A 401 39.78 -10.90 -13.37
CA THR A 401 39.88 -11.97 -14.36
C THR A 401 40.69 -13.14 -13.78
N PRO A 402 40.24 -14.40 -13.88
CA PRO A 402 40.97 -15.54 -13.32
C PRO A 402 42.39 -15.68 -13.86
N ALA A 403 42.63 -15.26 -15.11
CA ALA A 403 43.95 -15.26 -15.74
C ALA A 403 44.92 -14.24 -15.13
N GLU A 404 44.42 -13.17 -14.51
CA GLU A 404 45.25 -12.13 -13.88
C GLU A 404 45.61 -12.45 -12.42
N ILE A 405 45.09 -13.55 -11.85
CA ILE A 405 45.30 -13.95 -10.46
C ILE A 405 46.44 -14.98 -10.37
N VAL A 406 47.54 -14.58 -9.75
CA VAL A 406 48.73 -15.42 -9.54
C VAL A 406 48.57 -16.34 -8.33
N LEU A 407 47.90 -15.86 -7.28
CA LEU A 407 47.67 -16.63 -6.06
C LEU A 407 46.30 -16.28 -5.48
N LEU A 408 45.53 -17.30 -5.12
CA LEU A 408 44.26 -17.17 -4.42
C LEU A 408 44.31 -18.01 -3.15
N GLU A 409 44.06 -17.38 -2.00
CA GLU A 409 44.09 -18.01 -0.69
C GLU A 409 42.70 -17.96 -0.03
N LEU A 410 42.34 -19.03 0.68
CA LEU A 410 41.14 -19.09 1.51
C LEU A 410 41.52 -18.76 2.96
N MET A 411 40.91 -17.73 3.51
CA MET A 411 41.25 -17.20 4.83
C MET A 411 40.45 -17.83 5.97
N GLU A 412 39.49 -18.71 5.68
CA GLU A 412 38.60 -19.38 6.64
C GLU A 412 38.84 -20.91 6.60
N PRO A 413 38.83 -21.61 7.76
CA PRO A 413 39.12 -23.05 7.84
C PRO A 413 37.99 -23.97 7.32
#